data_AF-A0A7R9YPF9-F1
#
_entry.id   AF-A0A7R9YPF9-F1
#
_cell.length_a   1.000
_cell.length_b   1.000
_cell.length_c   1.000
_cell.angle_alpha   90.00
_cell.angle_beta   90.00
_cell.angle_gamma   90.00
#
_symmetry.space_group_name_H-M   'P 1'
#
loop_
_entity.id
_entity.type
_entity.pdbx_description
1 polymer ?
#
loop_
_entity_poly.entity_id
_entity_poly.type
_entity_poly.pdbx_seq_one_letter_code
_entity_poly.pdbx_strand_id
1 'polypeptide(L)'
;GGEQCAPRFLRLTVNAAPSSTQVLQKSGLPFGAVLQPLAPPRLPGETDVPVVAFGGGGVVRCRRCRTYINPFVGWLDAGRRWKCNLCHLANEVPPDYCAPLDDYGRRRDAAERAELSC
;
A
#
# COMPACT_ATOMS: atom_id res chain seq x y z
N GLY A 1 -11.77 -0.33 1.20
CA GLY A 1 -10.74 0.72 1.17
C GLY A 1 -9.56 0.14 1.89
N GLY A 2 -8.34 0.34 1.37
CA GLY A 2 -7.14 -0.27 1.96
C GLY A 2 -6.93 0.10 3.41
N GLU A 3 -6.48 -0.86 4.21
CA GLU A 3 -6.12 -0.62 5.59
C GLU A 3 -4.73 0.02 5.71
N GLN A 4 -4.53 0.79 6.79
CA GLN A 4 -3.25 1.39 7.08
C GLN A 4 -2.43 0.44 7.95
N CYS A 5 -1.12 0.44 7.73
CA CYS A 5 -0.17 -0.30 8.56
C CYS A 5 -0.43 -0.11 10.07
N ALA A 6 -0.53 -1.22 10.81
CA ALA A 6 -0.76 -1.20 12.24
C ALA A 6 0.34 -0.41 12.97
N PRO A 7 -0.02 0.39 14.00
CA PRO A 7 0.93 1.28 14.67
C PRO A 7 1.97 0.54 15.52
N ARG A 8 1.93 -0.80 15.59
CA ARG A 8 3.01 -1.62 16.15
C ARG A 8 4.23 -1.71 15.22
N PHE A 9 4.02 -1.60 13.91
CA PHE A 9 5.08 -1.71 12.91
C PHE A 9 5.67 -0.35 12.52
N LEU A 10 4.83 0.69 12.45
CA LEU A 10 5.23 2.03 12.02
C LEU A 10 4.48 3.09 12.82
N ARG A 11 5.20 4.06 13.37
CA ARG A 11 4.61 5.30 13.91
C ARG A 11 5.33 6.51 13.34
N LEU A 12 4.57 7.49 12.90
CA LEU A 12 5.11 8.80 12.56
C LEU A 12 5.16 9.68 13.82
N THR A 13 6.16 10.56 13.83
CA THR A 13 6.30 11.67 14.80
C THR A 13 5.09 12.60 14.82
N VAL A 14 4.41 12.75 13.68
CA VAL A 14 3.19 13.54 13.50
C VAL A 14 2.18 12.77 12.66
N ASN A 15 0.88 12.96 12.91
CA ASN A 15 -0.19 12.23 12.20
C ASN A 15 -0.52 12.80 10.81
N ALA A 16 0.05 13.95 10.44
CA ALA A 16 -0.12 14.57 9.14
C ALA A 16 1.23 15.02 8.60
N ALA A 17 1.57 14.58 7.38
CA ALA A 17 2.80 15.01 6.73
C ALA A 17 2.75 16.53 6.48
N PRO A 18 3.83 17.28 6.77
CA PRO A 18 3.89 18.69 6.46
C PRO A 18 3.78 18.89 4.94
N SER A 19 2.96 19.84 4.50
CA SER A 19 2.71 20.09 3.07
C SER A 19 3.87 20.75 2.35
N SER A 20 4.82 21.33 3.10
CA SER A 20 6.03 21.95 2.57
C SER A 20 7.15 21.97 3.61
N THR A 21 8.38 22.19 3.14
CA THR A 21 9.56 22.37 4.01
C THR A 21 9.42 23.59 4.91
N GLN A 22 8.75 24.66 4.46
CA GLN A 22 8.50 25.85 5.26
C GLN A 22 7.57 25.57 6.45
N VAL A 23 6.52 24.79 6.24
CA VAL A 23 5.61 24.37 7.33
C VAL A 23 6.34 23.51 8.35
N LEU A 24 7.20 22.59 7.89
CA LEU A 24 8.03 21.77 8.78
C LEU A 24 9.00 22.61 9.61
N GLN A 25 9.69 23.57 9.00
CA GLN A 25 10.63 24.44 9.72
C GLN A 25 9.91 25.31 10.76
N LYS A 26 8.75 25.87 10.42
CA LYS A 26 7.96 26.71 11.32
C LYS A 26 7.31 25.94 12.46
N SER A 27 6.97 24.67 12.27
CA SER A 27 6.33 23.87 13.32
C SER A 27 7.28 23.53 14.48
N GLY A 28 8.59 23.49 14.22
CA GLY A 28 9.60 23.09 15.20
C GLY A 28 9.52 21.60 15.58
N LEU A 29 8.68 20.80 14.91
CA LEU A 29 8.51 19.37 15.17
C LEU A 29 9.44 18.56 14.25
N PRO A 30 10.11 17.50 14.77
CA PRO A 30 10.82 16.57 13.91
C PRO A 30 9.82 15.81 13.02
N PHE A 31 10.19 15.58 11.75
CA PHE A 31 9.44 14.71 10.85
C PHE A 31 10.24 13.44 10.57
N GLY A 32 9.82 12.35 11.20
CA GLY A 32 10.42 11.03 11.08
C GLY A 32 9.46 9.91 11.47
N ALA A 33 9.97 8.67 11.40
CA ALA A 33 9.22 7.45 11.70
C ALA A 33 10.01 6.52 12.61
N VAL A 34 9.32 5.82 13.50
CA VAL A 34 9.84 4.66 14.23
C VAL A 34 9.33 3.40 13.52
N LEU A 35 10.26 2.53 13.13
CA LEU A 35 9.97 1.31 12.39
C LEU A 35 10.34 0.08 13.23
N GLN A 36 9.39 -0.84 13.35
CA GLN A 36 9.61 -2.16 13.94
C GLN A 36 8.95 -3.23 13.06
N PRO A 37 9.53 -3.57 11.90
CA PRO A 37 8.87 -4.43 10.89
C PRO A 37 8.46 -5.81 11.40
N LEU A 38 9.20 -6.37 12.35
CA LEU A 38 8.97 -7.69 12.95
C LEU A 38 8.42 -7.56 14.39
N ALA A 39 7.66 -6.51 14.69
CA ALA A 39 7.00 -6.39 15.98
C ALA A 39 6.07 -7.60 16.22
N PRO A 40 6.07 -8.23 17.41
CA PRO A 40 5.08 -9.25 17.74
C PRO A 40 3.70 -8.62 17.99
N PRO A 41 2.61 -9.40 17.90
CA PRO A 41 1.29 -8.97 18.37
C PRO A 41 1.34 -8.57 19.85
N ARG A 42 0.68 -7.46 20.22
CA ARG A 42 0.66 -6.92 21.60
C ARG A 42 -0.74 -6.90 22.21
N LEU A 43 -1.79 -6.90 21.38
CA LEU A 43 -3.18 -6.82 21.82
C LEU A 43 -3.97 -8.07 21.41
N PRO A 44 -4.97 -8.49 22.20
CA PRO A 44 -5.90 -9.53 21.77
C PRO A 44 -6.57 -9.15 20.44
N GLY A 45 -6.54 -10.05 19.46
CA GLY A 45 -7.12 -9.82 18.13
C GLY A 45 -6.15 -9.27 17.07
N GLU A 46 -4.92 -8.89 17.44
CA GLU A 46 -3.89 -8.61 16.44
C GLU A 46 -3.43 -9.92 15.77
N THR A 47 -3.52 -9.97 14.44
CA THR A 47 -3.03 -11.09 13.63
C THR A 47 -1.65 -10.81 13.07
N ASP A 48 -0.94 -11.87 12.72
CA ASP A 48 0.32 -11.76 11.99
C ASP A 48 0.10 -11.30 10.54
N VAL A 49 1.16 -10.73 9.95
CA VAL A 49 1.14 -10.29 8.56
C VAL A 49 0.93 -11.52 7.66
N PRO A 50 -0.10 -11.53 6.80
CA PRO A 50 -0.34 -12.66 5.92
C PRO A 50 0.78 -12.83 4.90
N VAL A 51 1.11 -14.08 4.60
CA VAL A 51 2.07 -14.42 3.56
C VAL A 51 1.35 -14.54 2.22
N VAL A 52 1.74 -13.73 1.23
CA VAL A 52 1.16 -13.75 -0.12
C VAL A 52 2.07 -14.52 -1.07
N ALA A 53 1.50 -15.52 -1.75
CA ALA A 53 2.19 -16.30 -2.77
C ALA A 53 1.76 -15.86 -4.18
N PHE A 54 2.69 -15.29 -4.96
CA PHE A 54 2.45 -14.83 -6.33
C PHE A 54 2.70 -15.92 -7.40
N GLY A 55 2.90 -17.19 -7.00
CA GLY A 55 3.24 -18.27 -7.92
C GLY A 55 4.49 -17.96 -8.76
N GLY A 56 4.47 -18.39 -10.03
CA GLY A 56 5.59 -18.19 -10.97
C GLY A 56 5.73 -16.78 -11.55
N GLY A 57 4.69 -15.94 -11.46
CA GLY A 57 4.68 -14.58 -12.03
C GLY A 57 5.49 -13.55 -11.23
N GLY A 58 5.88 -13.88 -10.00
CA GLY A 58 6.63 -13.00 -9.12
C GLY A 58 5.81 -11.83 -8.57
N VAL A 59 6.39 -11.07 -7.64
CA VAL A 59 5.69 -9.98 -6.97
C VAL A 59 5.46 -8.82 -7.93
N VAL A 60 4.20 -8.35 -8.02
CA VAL A 60 3.83 -7.21 -8.87
C VAL A 60 4.43 -5.91 -8.32
N ARG A 61 5.17 -5.19 -9.17
CA ARG A 61 5.91 -3.97 -8.80
C ARG A 61 5.79 -2.90 -9.86
N CYS A 62 5.84 -1.64 -9.43
CA CYS A 62 5.95 -0.51 -10.36
C CYS A 62 7.25 -0.63 -11.17
N ARG A 63 7.15 -0.51 -12.50
CA ARG A 63 8.30 -0.66 -13.41
C ARG A 63 9.34 0.45 -13.27
N ARG A 64 9.00 1.58 -12.63
CA ARG A 64 9.92 2.72 -12.40
C ARG A 64 10.45 2.76 -10.98
N CYS A 65 9.60 3.00 -9.99
CA CYS A 65 10.04 3.19 -8.59
C CYS A 65 10.12 1.88 -7.80
N ARG A 66 9.77 0.74 -8.41
CA ARG A 66 9.88 -0.60 -7.82
C ARG A 66 9.05 -0.83 -6.54
N THR A 67 8.14 0.08 -6.21
CA THR A 67 7.11 -0.08 -5.18
C THR A 67 6.26 -1.32 -5.45
N TYR A 68 6.04 -2.14 -4.43
CA TYR A 68 5.13 -3.27 -4.48
C TYR A 68 3.69 -2.79 -4.72
N ILE A 69 2.88 -3.62 -5.37
CA ILE A 69 1.45 -3.38 -5.39
C ILE A 69 0.92 -3.35 -3.94
N ASN A 70 -0.05 -2.47 -3.70
CA ASN A 70 -0.61 -2.21 -2.38
C ASN A 70 -2.05 -1.67 -2.54
N PRO A 71 -2.85 -1.60 -1.47
CA PRO A 71 -4.26 -1.19 -1.56
C PRO A 71 -4.52 0.23 -2.06
N PHE A 72 -3.50 1.11 -2.07
CA PHE A 72 -3.65 2.52 -2.41
C PHE A 72 -3.41 2.83 -3.90
N VAL A 73 -3.10 1.82 -4.71
CA VAL A 73 -2.96 1.99 -6.15
C VAL A 73 -4.29 2.36 -6.80
N GLY A 74 -4.24 3.12 -7.90
CA GLY A 74 -5.42 3.39 -8.71
C GLY A 74 -5.57 2.35 -9.82
N TRP A 75 -6.75 1.79 -10.03
CA TRP A 75 -7.00 0.89 -11.15
C TRP A 75 -7.45 1.67 -12.39
N LEU A 76 -7.00 1.22 -13.56
CA LEU A 76 -7.26 1.84 -14.86
C LEU A 76 -7.71 0.76 -15.86
N ASP A 77 -8.34 1.17 -16.95
CA ASP A 77 -8.72 0.33 -18.10
C ASP A 77 -9.41 -0.98 -17.71
N ALA A 78 -10.43 -0.89 -16.86
CA ALA A 78 -11.18 -2.04 -16.36
C ALA A 78 -10.32 -3.11 -15.67
N GLY A 79 -9.21 -2.70 -15.03
CA GLY A 79 -8.33 -3.58 -14.27
C GLY A 79 -7.11 -4.09 -15.04
N ARG A 80 -6.95 -3.71 -16.32
CA ARG A 80 -5.78 -4.08 -17.13
C ARG A 80 -4.52 -3.28 -16.79
N ARG A 81 -4.68 -2.10 -16.19
CA ARG A 81 -3.56 -1.24 -15.78
C ARG A 81 -3.76 -0.75 -14.36
N TRP A 82 -2.66 -0.35 -13.73
CA TRP A 82 -2.68 0.28 -12.42
C TRP A 82 -1.72 1.49 -12.35
N LYS A 83 -2.18 2.54 -11.68
CA LYS A 83 -1.44 3.76 -11.39
C LYS A 83 -0.77 3.63 -10.03
N CYS A 84 0.56 3.73 -10.01
CA CYS A 84 1.33 3.69 -8.77
C CYS A 84 0.97 4.87 -7.85
N ASN A 85 0.72 4.60 -6.57
CA ASN A 85 0.39 5.63 -5.59
C ASN A 85 1.58 6.52 -5.18
N LEU A 86 2.82 6.06 -5.38
CA LEU A 86 4.01 6.84 -5.02
C LEU A 86 4.55 7.71 -6.16
N CYS A 87 4.60 7.17 -7.39
CA CYS A 87 5.16 7.90 -8.52
C CYS A 87 4.16 8.21 -9.62
N HIS A 88 2.91 7.74 -9.52
CA HIS A 88 1.83 8.01 -10.48
C HIS A 88 2.02 7.43 -11.89
N LEU A 89 3.03 6.58 -12.10
CA LEU A 89 3.21 5.87 -13.36
C LEU A 89 2.12 4.81 -13.56
N ALA A 90 1.57 4.73 -14.77
CA ALA A 90 0.72 3.61 -15.19
C ALA A 90 1.58 2.38 -15.55
N ASN A 91 1.16 1.23 -15.04
CA ASN A 91 1.80 -0.07 -15.23
C ASN A 91 0.78 -1.06 -15.76
N GLU A 92 1.21 -1.98 -16.62
CA GLU A 92 0.40 -3.12 -17.05
C GLU A 92 0.18 -4.10 -15.90
N VAL A 93 -0.99 -4.72 -15.86
CA VAL A 93 -1.31 -5.81 -14.94
C VAL A 93 -0.98 -7.14 -15.62
N PRO A 94 -0.18 -8.03 -14.99
CA PRO A 94 0.07 -9.36 -15.52
C PRO A 94 -1.24 -10.12 -15.78
N PRO A 95 -1.38 -10.87 -16.89
CA PRO A 95 -2.63 -11.54 -17.25
C PRO A 95 -3.17 -12.49 -16.17
N ASP A 96 -2.28 -13.23 -15.52
CA ASP A 96 -2.56 -14.14 -14.39
C ASP A 96 -2.94 -13.41 -13.09
N TYR A 97 -2.61 -12.12 -12.99
CA TYR A 97 -2.96 -11.27 -11.87
C TYR A 97 -4.23 -10.43 -12.13
N CYS A 98 -4.73 -10.36 -13.36
CA CYS A 98 -5.81 -9.45 -13.76
C CYS A 98 -7.18 -9.87 -13.19
N ALA A 99 -8.00 -8.89 -12.79
CA ALA A 99 -9.39 -9.12 -12.35
C ALA A 99 -10.27 -7.91 -12.68
N PRO A 100 -11.59 -8.10 -12.85
CA PRO A 100 -12.51 -7.01 -13.14
C PRO A 100 -12.64 -6.02 -11.98
N LEU A 101 -13.04 -4.79 -12.33
CA LEU A 101 -13.39 -3.77 -11.36
C LEU A 101 -14.88 -3.86 -10.97
N ASP A 102 -15.20 -3.35 -9.78
CA ASP A 102 -16.56 -3.03 -9.35
C ASP A 102 -17.00 -1.65 -9.87
N ASP A 103 -18.23 -1.26 -9.57
CA ASP A 103 -18.82 0.02 -9.99
C ASP A 103 -18.13 1.24 -9.35
N TYR A 104 -17.29 1.03 -8.33
CA TYR A 104 -16.51 2.05 -7.64
C TYR A 104 -15.05 2.10 -8.13
N GLY A 105 -14.70 1.34 -9.18
CA GLY A 105 -13.35 1.30 -9.75
C GLY A 105 -12.33 0.54 -8.89
N ARG A 106 -12.77 -0.29 -7.94
CA ARG A 106 -11.91 -1.18 -7.15
C ARG A 106 -11.92 -2.58 -7.74
N ARG A 107 -10.86 -3.34 -7.50
CA ARG A 107 -10.84 -4.76 -7.87
C ARG A 107 -11.87 -5.56 -7.08
N ARG A 108 -12.65 -6.40 -7.76
CA ARG A 108 -13.68 -7.23 -7.11
C ARG A 108 -13.10 -8.26 -6.14
N ASP A 109 -11.91 -8.76 -6.45
CA ASP A 109 -11.18 -9.71 -5.63
C ASP A 109 -10.26 -9.05 -4.59
N ALA A 110 -10.33 -7.72 -4.42
CA ALA A 110 -9.46 -7.01 -3.47
C ALA A 110 -9.59 -7.55 -2.04
N ALA A 111 -10.78 -7.96 -1.61
CA ALA A 111 -11.00 -8.52 -0.28
C ALA A 111 -10.34 -9.90 -0.08
N GLU A 112 -10.16 -10.67 -1.16
CA GLU A 112 -9.56 -12.00 -1.15
C GLU A 112 -8.03 -11.95 -1.24
N ARG A 113 -7.47 -10.78 -1.57
CA ARG A 113 -6.04 -10.57 -1.80
C ARG A 113 -5.46 -9.66 -0.74
N ALA A 114 -4.72 -10.24 0.19
CA ALA A 114 -4.14 -9.50 1.32
C ALA A 114 -3.26 -8.31 0.87
N GLU A 115 -2.58 -8.40 -0.27
CA GLU A 115 -1.79 -7.29 -0.81
C GLU A 115 -2.63 -6.11 -1.34
N LEU A 116 -3.96 -6.29 -1.45
CA LEU A 116 -4.92 -5.28 -1.91
C LEU A 116 -5.93 -4.86 -0.82
N SER A 117 -5.99 -5.56 0.31
CA SER A 117 -6.91 -5.28 1.41
C SER A 117 -6.23 -4.87 2.73
N CYS A 118 -5.06 -5.42 3.06
CA CYS A 118 -4.36 -5.20 4.33
C CYS A 118 -3.54 -3.90 4.39
#